data_AF-A0A955E761-F1
#
_entry.id   AF-A0A955E761-F1
#
_cell.length_a   1.000
_cell.length_b   1.000
_cell.length_c   1.000
_cell.angle_alpha   90.00
_cell.angle_beta   90.00
_cell.angle_gamma   90.00
#
_symmetry.space_group_name_H-M   'P 1'
#
loop_
_entity.id
_entity.type
_entity.pdbx_description
1 polymer ?
#
loop_
_entity_poly.entity_id
_entity_poly.type
_entity_poly.pdbx_seq_one_letter_code
_entity_poly.pdbx_strand_id
1 'polypeptide(L)'
;MILAQLSSSPDPSFWREALETLTLRAGYNTTVVVLGTTLLGVAAGLVGSFLLLRKRSLVADALSHATLPGVALAFLIADGLNLGGAGAKSLPVLLLGAAITGVLAVLTVQLIVRHTRLREDAAIGLTLSVYFGVGVVLLRAAPDYASTPASGLHHFIYGQTAGLLITDVYLMGAIATIAILAAAFLFKELALTCFNDAFARATGWPVS
;
A
#
# COMPACT_ATOMS: atom_id res chain seq x y z
N MET A 1 5.50 -32.21 12.08
CA MET A 1 5.26 -31.52 13.36
C MET A 1 4.59 -30.14 13.21
N ILE A 2 4.07 -29.77 12.03
CA ILE A 2 3.33 -28.49 11.80
C ILE A 2 1.82 -28.75 11.58
N LEU A 3 1.43 -29.96 11.16
CA LEU A 3 0.02 -30.33 10.93
C LEU A 3 -0.79 -30.62 12.22
N ALA A 4 -0.15 -30.71 13.39
CA ALA A 4 -0.83 -30.99 14.65
C ALA A 4 -1.35 -29.74 15.39
N GLN A 5 -0.90 -28.53 15.02
CA GLN A 5 -1.37 -27.26 15.60
C GLN A 5 -2.55 -26.63 14.86
N LEU A 6 -2.93 -27.15 13.69
CA LEU A 6 -4.09 -26.68 12.91
C LEU A 6 -5.40 -27.40 13.26
N SER A 7 -5.36 -28.38 14.16
CA SER A 7 -6.52 -29.16 14.60
C SER A 7 -6.98 -28.84 16.04
N SER A 8 -6.33 -27.92 16.75
CA SER A 8 -6.88 -27.40 18.00
C SER A 8 -8.02 -26.46 17.65
N SER A 9 -9.26 -26.90 17.91
CA SER A 9 -10.42 -26.02 17.96
C SER A 9 -10.07 -24.73 18.71
N PRO A 10 -10.50 -23.54 18.24
CA PRO A 10 -10.20 -22.28 18.91
C PRO A 10 -10.63 -22.38 20.37
N ASP A 11 -9.70 -22.06 21.26
CA ASP A 11 -9.90 -22.06 22.70
C ASP A 11 -11.19 -21.27 23.03
N PRO A 12 -11.99 -21.64 24.04
CA PRO A 12 -13.22 -20.91 24.36
C PRO A 12 -13.00 -19.43 24.71
N SER A 13 -11.77 -19.05 25.05
CA SER A 13 -11.30 -17.67 25.27
C SER A 13 -11.06 -16.90 23.98
N PHE A 14 -10.69 -17.56 22.87
CA PHE A 14 -10.45 -16.91 21.57
C PHE A 14 -11.69 -16.14 21.10
N TRP A 15 -12.87 -16.75 21.20
CA TRP A 15 -14.12 -16.09 20.80
C TRP A 15 -14.45 -14.88 21.69
N ARG A 16 -14.06 -14.91 22.98
CA ARG A 16 -14.24 -13.76 23.87
C ARG A 16 -13.27 -12.65 23.53
N GLU A 17 -11.99 -12.98 23.31
CA GLU A 17 -10.97 -12.01 22.89
C GLU A 17 -11.29 -11.40 21.52
N ALA A 18 -11.80 -12.19 20.58
CA ALA A 18 -12.25 -11.71 19.27
C ALA A 18 -13.46 -10.77 19.41
N LEU A 19 -14.45 -11.12 20.24
CA LEU A 19 -15.58 -10.25 20.53
C LEU A 19 -15.17 -8.99 21.29
N GLU A 20 -14.22 -9.07 22.21
CA GLU A 20 -13.66 -7.92 22.92
C GLU A 20 -12.87 -7.01 21.97
N THR A 21 -12.17 -7.58 21.00
CA THR A 21 -11.44 -6.82 19.98
C THR A 21 -12.41 -6.15 19.02
N LEU A 22 -13.45 -6.86 18.58
CA LEU A 22 -14.51 -6.32 17.71
C LEU A 22 -15.37 -5.27 18.42
N THR A 23 -15.61 -5.43 19.72
CA THR A 23 -16.34 -4.47 20.55
C THR A 23 -15.44 -3.35 21.10
N LEU A 24 -14.18 -3.27 20.63
CA LEU A 24 -13.18 -2.25 20.98
C LEU A 24 -12.85 -2.19 22.49
N ARG A 25 -13.03 -3.31 23.20
CA ARG A 25 -12.82 -3.48 24.65
C ARG A 25 -11.51 -4.19 25.02
N ALA A 26 -10.76 -4.72 24.04
CA ALA A 26 -9.53 -5.50 24.27
C ALA A 26 -8.28 -4.68 24.66
N GLY A 27 -8.31 -3.34 24.56
CA GLY A 27 -7.22 -2.44 24.99
C GLY A 27 -6.89 -1.30 24.00
N TYR A 28 -6.17 -0.28 24.46
CA TYR A 28 -5.89 0.94 23.69
C TYR A 28 -5.15 0.67 22.36
N ASN A 29 -4.02 -0.04 22.40
CA ASN A 29 -3.24 -0.33 21.19
C ASN A 29 -4.04 -1.17 20.18
N THR A 30 -4.80 -2.16 20.66
CA THR A 30 -5.64 -3.00 19.80
C THR A 30 -6.73 -2.19 19.11
N THR A 31 -7.39 -1.28 19.82
CA THR A 31 -8.40 -0.38 19.26
C THR A 31 -7.82 0.55 18.19
N VAL A 32 -6.63 1.12 18.43
CA VAL A 32 -5.92 1.97 17.46
C VAL A 32 -5.63 1.20 16.18
N VAL A 33 -5.16 -0.03 16.31
CA VAL A 33 -4.87 -0.91 15.16
C VAL A 33 -6.11 -1.31 14.38
N VAL A 34 -7.18 -1.70 15.07
CA VAL A 34 -8.46 -2.05 14.43
C VAL A 34 -9.02 -0.85 13.67
N LEU A 35 -8.98 0.36 14.25
CA LEU A 35 -9.41 1.58 13.56
C LEU A 35 -8.56 1.89 12.33
N GLY A 36 -7.23 1.83 12.45
CA GLY A 36 -6.33 2.09 11.33
C GLY A 36 -6.52 1.09 10.17
N THR A 37 -6.60 -0.20 10.48
CA THR A 37 -6.76 -1.26 9.47
C THR A 37 -8.14 -1.26 8.83
N THR A 38 -9.21 -0.96 9.57
CA THR A 38 -10.56 -0.84 9.01
C THR A 38 -10.67 0.34 8.05
N LEU A 39 -10.13 1.52 8.41
CA LEU A 39 -10.08 2.68 7.52
C LEU A 39 -9.29 2.40 6.24
N LEU A 40 -8.12 1.76 6.38
CA LEU A 40 -7.30 1.39 5.23
C LEU A 40 -8.01 0.37 4.33
N GLY A 41 -8.69 -0.61 4.93
CA GLY A 41 -9.48 -1.62 4.22
C GLY A 41 -10.64 -1.02 3.44
N VAL A 42 -11.36 -0.04 4.01
CA VAL A 42 -12.44 0.68 3.31
C VAL A 42 -11.88 1.44 2.10
N ALA A 43 -10.78 2.18 2.28
CA ALA A 43 -10.16 2.93 1.18
C ALA A 43 -9.63 2.00 0.07
N ALA A 44 -8.93 0.94 0.44
CA ALA A 44 -8.40 -0.05 -0.50
C ALA A 44 -9.51 -0.81 -1.24
N GLY A 45 -10.58 -1.20 -0.55
CA GLY A 45 -11.74 -1.86 -1.15
C GLY A 45 -12.48 -0.96 -2.14
N LEU A 46 -12.63 0.33 -1.83
CA LEU A 46 -13.25 1.30 -2.73
C LEU A 46 -12.43 1.46 -4.02
N VAL A 47 -11.13 1.76 -3.91
CA VAL A 47 -10.24 1.93 -5.07
C VAL A 47 -10.10 0.62 -5.85
N GLY A 48 -9.94 -0.51 -5.15
CA GLY A 48 -9.81 -1.84 -5.74
C GLY A 48 -11.04 -2.25 -6.55
N SER A 49 -12.25 -1.91 -6.09
CA SER A 49 -13.49 -2.20 -6.82
C SER A 49 -13.51 -1.54 -8.21
N PHE A 50 -13.07 -0.28 -8.32
CA PHE A 50 -12.97 0.41 -9.61
C PHE A 50 -11.88 -0.18 -10.51
N LEU A 51 -10.72 -0.54 -9.95
CA LEU A 51 -9.63 -1.19 -10.70
C LEU A 51 -10.06 -2.56 -11.26
N LEU A 52 -10.83 -3.32 -10.48
CA LEU A 52 -11.41 -4.60 -10.92
C LEU A 52 -12.40 -4.40 -12.07
N LEU A 53 -13.33 -3.45 -11.95
CA LEU A 53 -14.31 -3.16 -13.01
C LEU A 53 -13.63 -2.73 -14.31
N ARG A 54 -12.51 -2.01 -14.24
CA ARG A 54 -11.73 -1.60 -15.43
C ARG A 54 -10.81 -2.70 -15.99
N LYS A 55 -10.83 -3.92 -15.43
CA LYS A 55 -9.90 -5.01 -15.79
C LYS A 55 -8.41 -4.65 -15.64
N ARG A 56 -8.09 -3.66 -14.79
CA ARG A 56 -6.72 -3.22 -14.48
C ARG A 56 -6.27 -3.68 -13.09
N SER A 57 -6.73 -4.86 -12.67
CA SER A 57 -6.39 -5.44 -11.35
C SER A 57 -4.88 -5.62 -11.14
N LEU A 58 -4.16 -5.99 -12.20
CA LEU A 58 -2.69 -6.19 -12.18
C LEU A 58 -1.91 -4.90 -11.86
N VAL A 59 -2.50 -3.71 -12.08
CA VAL A 59 -1.87 -2.44 -11.73
C VAL A 59 -1.72 -2.28 -10.22
N ALA A 60 -2.68 -2.78 -9.42
CA ALA A 60 -2.61 -2.72 -7.97
C ALA A 60 -1.45 -3.56 -7.42
N ASP A 61 -1.21 -4.71 -8.03
CA ASP A 61 -0.09 -5.60 -7.69
C ASP A 61 1.27 -4.95 -8.02
N ALA A 62 1.40 -4.42 -9.24
CA ALA A 62 2.61 -3.69 -9.63
C ALA A 62 2.87 -2.44 -8.78
N LEU A 63 1.82 -1.70 -8.40
CA LEU A 63 1.95 -0.54 -7.53
C LEU A 63 2.51 -0.93 -6.14
N SER A 64 2.00 -2.03 -5.57
CA SER A 64 2.47 -2.56 -4.28
C SER A 64 3.96 -2.89 -4.32
N HIS A 65 4.42 -3.60 -5.36
CA HIS A 65 5.85 -3.89 -5.53
C HIS A 65 6.70 -2.67 -5.86
N ALA A 66 6.14 -1.66 -6.53
CA ALA A 66 6.81 -0.40 -6.81
C ALA A 66 6.98 0.52 -5.60
N THR A 67 6.19 0.31 -4.54
CA THR A 67 6.38 1.07 -3.29
C THR A 67 7.64 0.64 -2.53
N LEU A 68 8.03 -0.64 -2.61
CA LEU A 68 9.21 -1.19 -1.92
C LEU A 68 10.52 -0.42 -2.21
N PRO A 69 10.93 -0.16 -3.47
CA PRO A 69 12.12 0.63 -3.75
C PRO A 69 12.03 2.06 -3.22
N GLY A 70 10.84 2.67 -3.17
CA GLY A 70 10.67 4.04 -2.64
C GLY A 70 10.82 4.12 -1.14
N VAL A 71 10.28 3.15 -0.41
CA VAL A 71 10.49 3.04 1.04
C VAL A 71 11.97 2.82 1.34
N ALA A 72 12.63 1.91 0.62
CA ALA A 72 14.06 1.65 0.78
C ALA A 72 14.90 2.90 0.48
N LEU A 73 14.62 3.60 -0.62
CA LEU A 73 15.33 4.81 -1.00
C LEU A 73 15.11 5.96 0.00
N ALA A 74 13.86 6.17 0.45
CA ALA A 74 13.55 7.19 1.45
C ALA A 74 14.27 6.92 2.78
N PHE A 75 14.37 5.64 3.17
CA PHE A 75 15.13 5.24 4.35
C PHE A 75 16.63 5.54 4.19
N LEU A 76 17.24 5.15 3.06
CA LEU A 76 18.66 5.42 2.77
C LEU A 76 18.98 6.91 2.72
N ILE A 77 18.09 7.72 2.14
CA ILE A 77 18.25 9.19 2.07
C ILE A 77 18.11 9.80 3.47
N ALA A 78 17.14 9.35 4.27
CA ALA A 78 16.96 9.85 5.64
C ALA A 78 18.16 9.53 6.55
N ASP A 79 18.75 8.35 6.38
CA ASP A 79 20.00 7.94 7.05
C ASP A 79 21.21 8.76 6.57
N GLY A 80 21.41 8.85 5.24
CA GLY A 80 22.54 9.57 4.63
C GLY A 80 22.54 11.09 4.87
N LEU A 81 21.38 11.71 5.07
CA LEU A 81 21.28 13.13 5.46
C LEU A 81 21.61 13.40 6.93
N ASN A 82 22.02 12.41 7.72
CA ASN A 82 22.28 12.55 9.16
C ASN A 82 21.11 13.21 9.91
N LEU A 83 19.86 12.92 9.53
CA LEU A 83 18.71 13.07 10.42
C LEU A 83 18.75 11.94 11.47
N GLY A 84 19.85 11.90 12.24
CA GLY A 84 20.21 10.86 13.21
C GLY A 84 19.36 10.90 14.48
N GLY A 85 18.05 10.67 14.32
CA GLY A 85 17.08 10.56 15.40
C GLY A 85 15.75 9.99 14.90
N ALA A 86 14.71 10.04 15.73
CA ALA A 86 13.35 9.52 15.46
C ALA A 86 12.69 9.95 14.13
N GLY A 87 13.32 10.84 13.34
CA GLY A 87 12.90 11.26 12.00
C GLY A 87 13.15 10.24 10.89
N ALA A 88 14.18 9.38 10.98
CA ALA A 88 14.45 8.37 9.93
C ALA A 88 13.37 7.28 9.83
N LYS A 89 12.63 7.05 10.93
CA LYS A 89 11.45 6.17 11.00
C LYS A 89 10.12 6.92 10.91
N SER A 90 10.14 8.20 10.53
CA SER A 90 8.90 8.96 10.43
C SER A 90 8.06 8.41 9.27
N LEU A 91 6.88 7.90 9.61
CA LEU A 91 5.91 7.35 8.68
C LEU A 91 5.61 8.28 7.49
N PRO A 92 5.53 9.63 7.66
CA PRO A 92 5.35 10.56 6.54
C PRO A 92 6.45 10.50 5.48
N VAL A 93 7.73 10.41 5.88
CA VAL A 93 8.86 10.39 4.94
C VAL A 93 8.87 9.08 4.14
N LEU A 94 8.61 7.96 4.81
CA LEU A 94 8.51 6.65 4.16
C LEU A 94 7.30 6.59 3.20
N LEU A 95 6.14 7.13 3.61
CA LEU A 95 4.97 7.23 2.75
C LEU A 95 5.22 8.13 1.54
N LEU A 96 5.94 9.24 1.70
CA LEU A 96 6.31 10.09 0.57
C LEU A 96 7.22 9.37 -0.42
N GLY A 97 8.23 8.63 0.07
CA GLY A 97 9.08 7.79 -0.77
C GLY A 97 8.28 6.75 -1.55
N ALA A 98 7.39 6.03 -0.87
CA ALA A 98 6.49 5.05 -1.46
C ALA A 98 5.56 5.68 -2.52
N ALA A 99 4.99 6.85 -2.23
CA ALA A 99 4.11 7.57 -3.15
C ALA A 99 4.84 8.02 -4.40
N ILE A 100 6.06 8.56 -4.27
CA ILE A 100 6.88 9.01 -5.41
C ILE A 100 7.21 7.83 -6.32
N THR A 101 7.73 6.72 -5.79
CA THR A 101 8.02 5.56 -6.65
C THR A 101 6.77 4.90 -7.20
N GLY A 102 5.65 4.93 -6.48
CA GLY A 102 4.37 4.46 -6.99
C GLY A 102 3.89 5.26 -8.20
N VAL A 103 3.97 6.60 -8.12
CA VAL A 103 3.65 7.48 -9.27
C VAL A 103 4.61 7.23 -10.43
N LEU A 104 5.92 7.13 -10.14
CA LEU A 104 6.91 6.82 -11.17
C LEU A 104 6.62 5.48 -11.85
N ALA A 105 6.20 4.46 -11.10
CA ALA A 105 5.85 3.15 -11.65
C ALA A 105 4.69 3.23 -12.63
N VAL A 106 3.60 3.91 -12.25
CA VAL A 106 2.44 4.13 -13.13
C VAL A 106 2.85 4.90 -14.39
N LEU A 107 3.71 5.93 -14.24
CA LEU A 107 4.23 6.68 -15.38
C LEU A 107 5.10 5.80 -16.30
N THR A 108 5.95 4.93 -15.76
CA THR A 108 6.73 3.97 -16.57
C THR A 108 5.82 2.99 -17.31
N VAL A 109 4.76 2.47 -16.68
CA VAL A 109 3.78 1.61 -17.37
C VAL A 109 3.13 2.36 -18.52
N GLN A 110 2.64 3.58 -18.28
CA GLN A 110 2.01 4.41 -19.33
C GLN A 110 2.98 4.74 -20.46
N LEU A 111 4.24 5.06 -20.14
CA LEU A 111 5.27 5.37 -21.13
C LEU A 111 5.58 4.15 -22.00
N ILE A 112 5.72 2.96 -21.39
CA ILE A 112 5.96 1.71 -22.12
C ILE A 112 4.78 1.42 -23.05
N VAL A 113 3.54 1.48 -22.54
CA VAL A 113 2.34 1.23 -23.36
C VAL A 113 2.18 2.25 -24.49
N ARG A 114 2.56 3.51 -24.29
CA ARG A 114 2.45 4.56 -25.31
C ARG A 114 3.54 4.48 -26.39
N HIS A 115 4.76 4.11 -26.02
CA HIS A 115 5.91 4.08 -26.94
C HIS A 115 6.14 2.71 -27.59
N THR A 116 5.57 1.63 -27.06
CA THR A 116 5.76 0.28 -27.57
C THR A 116 4.45 -0.37 -28.00
N ARG A 117 4.53 -1.44 -28.79
CA ARG A 117 3.36 -2.27 -29.18
C ARG A 117 3.08 -3.40 -28.17
N LEU A 118 3.58 -3.28 -26.93
CA LEU A 118 3.39 -4.29 -25.89
C LEU A 118 1.95 -4.22 -25.35
N ARG A 119 1.41 -5.38 -24.96
CA ARG A 119 0.15 -5.44 -24.20
C ARG A 119 0.34 -4.79 -22.84
N GLU A 120 -0.71 -4.14 -22.33
CA GLU A 120 -0.70 -3.47 -21.02
C GLU A 120 -0.23 -4.40 -19.90
N ASP A 121 -0.72 -5.64 -19.87
CA ASP A 121 -0.30 -6.67 -18.89
C ASP A 121 1.21 -6.97 -18.93
N ALA A 122 1.82 -6.95 -20.12
CA ALA A 122 3.26 -7.20 -20.28
C ALA A 122 4.08 -6.00 -19.78
N ALA A 123 3.61 -4.77 -20.03
CA ALA A 123 4.24 -3.56 -19.52
C ALA A 123 4.18 -3.49 -17.99
N ILE A 124 3.03 -3.88 -17.41
CA ILE A 124 2.84 -3.98 -15.96
C ILE A 124 3.82 -5.01 -15.37
N GLY A 125 3.90 -6.22 -15.93
CA GLY A 125 4.80 -7.28 -15.46
C GLY A 125 6.28 -6.92 -15.54
N LEU A 126 6.69 -6.23 -16.62
CA LEU A 126 8.06 -5.71 -16.76
C LEU A 126 8.37 -4.68 -15.67
N THR A 127 7.48 -3.72 -15.47
CA THR A 127 7.67 -2.65 -14.48
C THR A 127 7.72 -3.23 -13.07
N LEU A 128 6.82 -4.15 -12.74
CA LEU A 128 6.82 -4.87 -11.46
C LEU A 128 8.17 -5.55 -11.20
N SER A 129 8.66 -6.33 -12.17
CA SER A 129 9.91 -7.09 -12.01
C SER A 129 11.13 -6.20 -11.78
N VAL A 130 11.21 -5.08 -12.52
CA VAL A 130 12.31 -4.12 -12.39
C VAL A 130 12.26 -3.40 -11.04
N TYR A 131 11.11 -2.85 -10.66
CA TYR A 131 10.98 -2.11 -9.42
C TYR A 131 11.18 -3.01 -8.20
N PHE A 132 10.65 -4.23 -8.23
CA PHE A 132 10.87 -5.21 -7.17
C PHE A 132 12.35 -5.58 -7.05
N GLY A 133 13.02 -5.88 -8.17
CA GLY A 133 14.45 -6.20 -8.18
C GLY A 133 15.31 -5.06 -7.65
N VAL A 134 15.04 -3.82 -8.10
CA VAL A 134 15.72 -2.62 -7.60
C VAL A 134 15.47 -2.43 -6.09
N GLY A 135 14.23 -2.62 -5.64
CA GLY A 135 13.88 -2.51 -4.22
C GLY A 135 14.63 -3.52 -3.34
N VAL A 136 14.73 -4.78 -3.78
CA VAL A 136 15.50 -5.82 -3.07
C VAL A 136 16.99 -5.49 -3.01
N VAL A 137 17.57 -4.97 -4.09
CA VAL A 137 18.98 -4.57 -4.12
C VAL A 137 19.24 -3.37 -3.20
N LEU A 138 18.38 -2.34 -3.24
CA LEU A 138 18.48 -1.18 -2.33
C LEU A 138 18.36 -1.60 -0.88
N LEU A 139 17.44 -2.52 -0.58
CA LEU A 139 17.21 -3.02 0.76
C LEU A 139 18.44 -3.77 1.29
N ARG A 140 19.12 -4.56 0.45
CA ARG A 140 20.40 -5.21 0.79
C ARG A 140 21.56 -4.22 0.96
N ALA A 141 21.53 -3.08 0.29
CA ALA A 141 22.55 -2.05 0.39
C ALA A 141 22.40 -1.17 1.65
N ALA A 142 21.28 -1.28 2.37
CA ALA A 142 21.06 -0.51 3.60
C ALA A 142 21.94 -1.01 4.76
N PRO A 143 22.75 -0.13 5.39
CA PRO A 143 23.68 -0.50 6.46
C PRO A 143 23.04 -1.23 7.65
N ASP A 144 21.78 -0.93 7.93
CA ASP A 144 20.99 -1.47 9.04
C ASP A 144 20.17 -2.73 8.71
N TYR A 145 20.25 -3.24 7.48
CA TYR A 145 19.53 -4.46 7.11
C TYR A 145 20.12 -5.72 7.77
N ALA A 146 21.41 -5.70 8.11
CA ALA A 146 22.13 -6.86 8.67
C ALA A 146 22.49 -6.72 10.17
N SER A 147 22.50 -5.51 10.72
CA SER A 147 23.27 -5.22 11.95
C SER A 147 22.44 -5.12 13.24
N THR A 148 21.12 -4.93 13.14
CA THR A 148 20.30 -4.74 14.33
C THR A 148 18.90 -5.35 14.15
N PRO A 149 18.48 -6.31 15.00
CA PRO A 149 17.08 -6.74 15.11
C PRO A 149 16.08 -5.61 15.44
N ALA A 150 16.59 -4.40 15.71
CA ALA A 150 15.82 -3.17 15.97
C ALA A 150 15.71 -2.22 14.75
N SER A 151 16.18 -2.65 13.58
CA SER A 151 15.86 -2.02 12.29
C SER A 151 14.34 -2.13 12.09
N GLY A 152 13.62 -1.08 12.47
CA GLY A 152 12.17 -1.03 12.33
C GLY A 152 11.73 -1.02 10.86
N LEU A 153 12.68 -1.00 9.91
CA LEU A 153 12.42 -1.18 8.50
C LEU A 153 11.94 -2.60 8.18
N HIS A 154 12.52 -3.65 8.81
CA HIS A 154 11.98 -5.01 8.69
C HIS A 154 10.54 -5.06 9.22
N HIS A 155 10.31 -4.60 10.45
CA HIS A 155 8.95 -4.59 11.04
C HIS A 155 7.96 -3.70 10.27
N PHE A 156 8.41 -2.62 9.65
CA PHE A 156 7.60 -1.75 8.79
C PHE A 156 7.24 -2.43 7.46
N ILE A 157 8.22 -3.00 6.75
CA ILE A 157 7.99 -3.71 5.48
C ILE A 157 7.15 -4.98 5.68
N TYR A 158 7.34 -5.69 6.79
CA TYR A 158 6.53 -6.86 7.15
C TYR A 158 5.18 -6.49 7.80
N GLY A 159 4.86 -5.21 7.95
CA GLY A 159 3.55 -4.75 8.38
C GLY A 159 3.18 -5.14 9.82
N GLN A 160 4.03 -4.81 10.80
CA GLN A 160 3.62 -4.91 12.20
C GLN A 160 2.59 -3.82 12.55
N THR A 161 1.32 -4.18 12.38
CA THR A 161 0.19 -3.40 12.89
C THR A 161 0.27 -3.21 14.41
N ALA A 162 0.87 -4.14 15.17
CA ALA A 162 0.97 -4.05 16.62
C ALA A 162 1.74 -2.82 17.16
N GLY A 163 2.56 -2.15 16.35
CA GLY A 163 3.34 -0.97 16.74
C GLY A 163 2.77 0.37 16.29
N LEU A 164 1.52 0.41 15.80
CA LEU A 164 0.92 1.58 15.16
C LEU A 164 0.54 2.65 16.21
N LEU A 165 1.07 3.87 16.06
CA LEU A 165 0.76 4.98 16.97
C LEU A 165 -0.55 5.67 16.58
N ILE A 166 -1.20 6.35 17.52
CA ILE A 166 -2.41 7.13 17.24
C ILE A 166 -2.17 8.21 16.18
N THR A 167 -0.97 8.79 16.13
CA THR A 167 -0.54 9.75 15.10
C THR A 167 -0.55 9.14 13.70
N ASP A 168 -0.21 7.87 13.59
CA ASP A 168 -0.20 7.15 12.32
C ASP A 168 -1.64 6.88 11.85
N VAL A 169 -2.56 6.57 12.77
CA VAL A 169 -3.99 6.44 12.47
C VAL A 169 -4.57 7.75 11.96
N TYR A 170 -4.23 8.89 12.55
CA TYR A 170 -4.70 10.18 12.04
C TYR A 170 -4.19 10.44 10.62
N LEU A 171 -2.93 10.12 10.32
CA LEU A 171 -2.38 10.28 8.97
C LEU A 171 -3.04 9.33 7.96
N MET A 172 -3.15 8.05 8.30
CA MET A 172 -3.84 7.05 7.46
C MET A 172 -5.31 7.41 7.26
N GLY A 173 -5.98 7.87 8.31
CA GLY A 173 -7.37 8.32 8.28
C GLY A 173 -7.56 9.55 7.40
N ALA A 174 -6.63 10.52 7.45
CA ALA A 174 -6.65 11.68 6.56
C ALA A 174 -6.50 11.26 5.09
N ILE A 175 -5.53 10.40 4.77
CA ILE A 175 -5.31 9.88 3.41
C ILE A 175 -6.52 9.07 2.93
N ALA A 176 -7.06 8.19 3.77
CA ALA A 176 -8.25 7.40 3.47
C ALA A 176 -9.47 8.30 3.22
N THR A 177 -9.67 9.33 4.05
CA THR A 177 -10.76 10.30 3.87
C THR A 177 -10.61 11.05 2.56
N ILE A 178 -9.40 11.53 2.23
CA ILE A 178 -9.11 12.19 0.95
C ILE A 178 -9.40 11.24 -0.22
N ALA A 179 -8.98 9.97 -0.13
CA ALA A 179 -9.24 8.97 -1.17
C ALA A 179 -10.74 8.68 -1.35
N ILE A 180 -11.49 8.54 -0.26
CA ILE A 180 -12.94 8.33 -0.28
C ILE A 180 -13.65 9.55 -0.86
N LEU A 181 -13.29 10.76 -0.42
CA LEU A 181 -13.87 11.99 -0.94
C LEU A 181 -13.56 12.15 -2.43
N ALA A 182 -12.32 11.92 -2.85
CA ALA A 182 -11.94 11.94 -4.26
C ALA A 182 -12.77 10.93 -5.07
N ALA A 183 -12.90 9.69 -4.60
CA ALA A 183 -13.72 8.68 -5.26
C ALA A 183 -15.22 9.04 -5.28
N ALA A 184 -15.74 9.71 -4.25
CA ALA A 184 -17.13 10.16 -4.20
C ALA A 184 -17.38 11.35 -5.15
N PHE A 185 -16.48 12.33 -5.18
CA PHE A 185 -16.56 13.46 -6.10
C PHE A 185 -16.39 13.03 -7.56
N LEU A 186 -15.43 12.14 -7.83
CA LEU A 186 -15.17 11.59 -9.16
C LEU A 186 -16.05 10.37 -9.48
N PHE A 187 -17.08 10.07 -8.68
CA PHE A 187 -17.89 8.87 -8.87
C PHE A 187 -18.54 8.84 -10.25
N LYS A 188 -18.97 10.01 -10.76
CA LYS A 188 -19.60 10.12 -12.08
C LYS A 188 -18.61 9.79 -13.19
N GLU A 189 -17.38 10.28 -13.08
CA GLU A 189 -16.28 10.10 -14.01
C GLU A 189 -15.73 8.67 -13.99
N LEU A 190 -15.54 8.12 -12.79
CA LEU A 190 -15.11 6.73 -12.58
C LEU A 190 -16.18 5.74 -13.08
N ALA A 191 -17.45 5.99 -12.81
CA ALA A 191 -18.54 5.15 -13.32
C ALA A 191 -18.66 5.24 -14.86
N LEU A 192 -18.53 6.44 -15.44
CA LEU A 192 -18.60 6.62 -16.89
C LEU A 192 -17.48 5.85 -17.62
N THR A 193 -16.26 5.92 -17.09
CA THR A 193 -15.10 5.22 -17.65
C THR A 193 -15.14 3.71 -17.43
N CYS A 194 -15.69 3.22 -16.31
CA CYS A 194 -15.84 1.78 -16.08
C CYS A 194 -16.94 1.13 -16.93
N PHE A 195 -18.07 1.81 -17.15
CA PHE A 195 -19.25 1.20 -17.79
C PHE A 195 -19.48 1.60 -19.24
N ASN A 196 -19.00 2.77 -19.68
CA ASN A 196 -19.29 3.25 -21.04
C ASN A 196 -18.12 4.03 -21.66
N ASP A 197 -16.98 3.34 -21.77
CA ASP A 197 -15.72 3.84 -22.32
C ASP A 197 -15.85 4.35 -23.78
N ALA A 198 -16.82 3.83 -24.54
CA ALA A 198 -17.15 4.27 -25.89
C ALA A 198 -17.98 5.57 -25.92
N PHE A 199 -18.93 5.73 -24.99
CA PHE A 199 -19.70 6.96 -24.82
C PHE A 199 -18.84 8.12 -24.29
N ALA A 200 -17.89 7.82 -23.39
CA ALA A 200 -16.90 8.79 -22.91
C ALA A 200 -16.01 9.33 -24.06
N ARG A 201 -15.55 8.46 -24.96
CA ARG A 201 -14.81 8.87 -26.17
C ARG A 201 -15.66 9.73 -27.11
N ALA A 202 -16.94 9.39 -27.27
CA ALA A 202 -17.86 10.15 -28.13
C ALA A 202 -18.23 11.53 -27.56
N THR A 203 -18.18 11.71 -26.24
CA THR A 203 -18.46 13.00 -25.56
C THR A 203 -17.21 13.88 -25.37
N GLY A 204 -16.05 13.49 -25.95
CA GLY A 204 -14.84 14.29 -25.95
C GLY A 204 -13.99 14.17 -24.69
N TRP A 205 -14.26 13.19 -23.82
CA TRP A 205 -13.42 12.93 -22.66
C TRP A 205 -12.14 12.20 -23.10
N PRO A 206 -10.95 12.61 -22.63
CA PRO A 206 -9.69 11.93 -22.95
C PRO A 206 -9.64 10.61 -22.18
N VAL A 207 -10.11 9.54 -22.82
CA VAL A 207 -10.05 8.17 -22.29
C VAL A 207 -8.83 7.47 -22.90
N SER A 208 -7.77 7.30 -22.09
CA SER A 208 -6.54 6.56 -22.38
C SER A 208 -6.29 5.44 -21.38
#